data_AF-A0A2V5M4B0-F1
#
_entry.id   AF-A0A2V5M4B0-F1
#
_cell.length_a   1.000
_cell.length_b   1.000
_cell.length_c   1.000
_cell.angle_alpha   90.00
_cell.angle_beta   90.00
_cell.angle_gamma   90.00
#
_symmetry.space_group_name_H-M   'P 1'
#
loop_
_entity.id
_entity.type
_entity.pdbx_description
1 polymer ?
#
loop_
_entity_poly.entity_id
_entity_poly.type
_entity_poly.pdbx_seq_one_letter_code
_entity_poly.pdbx_strand_id
1 'polypeptide(L)'
;MRCRVLAALVLTSASYASPARTFAQNAPTASQAAATLDETARFLTGMPVTGALEPLTHDPAWQEHAQAMNEAWTKKEHQQIWPIRQWMQANAPQ
;
A
#
# COMPACT_ATOMS: atom_id res chain seq x y z
N MET A 1 -26.84 -42.35 -37.80
CA MET A 1 -25.42 -41.89 -37.83
C MET A 1 -25.44 -40.37 -37.84
N ARG A 2 -24.84 -39.57 -36.95
CA ARG A 2 -23.98 -39.78 -35.79
C ARG A 2 -24.20 -38.56 -34.87
N CYS A 3 -24.72 -38.82 -33.68
CA CYS A 3 -24.85 -37.88 -32.57
C CYS A 3 -23.50 -37.79 -31.84
N ARG A 4 -22.54 -37.00 -32.35
CA ARG A 4 -21.16 -37.01 -31.83
C ARG A 4 -20.44 -35.66 -31.75
N VAL A 5 -21.13 -34.53 -31.87
CA VAL A 5 -20.48 -33.21 -31.74
C VAL A 5 -21.00 -32.43 -30.51
N LEU A 6 -21.93 -33.00 -29.75
CA LEU A 6 -22.27 -32.48 -28.44
C LEU A 6 -21.15 -32.81 -27.44
N ALA A 7 -20.46 -31.74 -27.03
CA ALA A 7 -20.07 -31.52 -25.65
C ALA A 7 -19.03 -32.49 -25.06
N ALA A 8 -17.89 -32.61 -25.73
CA ALA A 8 -16.63 -32.89 -25.02
C ALA A 8 -15.96 -31.57 -24.62
N LEU A 9 -16.68 -30.71 -23.88
CA LEU A 9 -16.09 -29.57 -23.17
C LEU A 9 -15.78 -30.05 -21.74
N VAL A 10 -14.91 -31.05 -21.69
CA VAL A 10 -14.33 -31.59 -20.46
C VAL A 10 -13.40 -30.52 -19.91
N LEU A 11 -13.76 -30.03 -18.73
CA LEU A 11 -12.87 -29.61 -17.64
C LEU A 11 -11.43 -29.26 -18.05
N THR A 12 -11.22 -27.99 -18.35
CA THR A 12 -9.94 -27.34 -18.05
C THR A 12 -10.24 -25.98 -17.46
N SER A 13 -10.74 -25.97 -16.22
CA SER A 13 -10.54 -24.82 -15.34
C SER A 13 -9.02 -24.68 -15.20
N ALA A 14 -8.44 -23.81 -16.04
CA ALA A 14 -7.07 -23.39 -15.89
C ALA A 14 -6.93 -22.92 -14.44
N SER A 15 -6.16 -23.68 -13.66
CA SER A 15 -5.61 -23.23 -12.41
C SER A 15 -4.91 -21.92 -12.73
N TYR A 16 -5.56 -20.79 -12.45
CA TYR A 16 -4.85 -19.54 -12.27
C TYR A 16 -4.01 -19.77 -11.02
N ALA A 17 -2.82 -20.33 -11.23
CA ALA A 17 -1.71 -20.20 -10.31
C ALA A 17 -1.44 -18.70 -10.23
N SER A 18 -2.22 -18.02 -9.40
CA SER A 18 -1.85 -16.72 -8.90
C SER A 18 -0.50 -16.96 -8.23
N PRO A 19 0.60 -16.31 -8.65
CA PRO A 19 1.67 -16.10 -7.72
C PRO A 19 1.06 -15.13 -6.71
N ALA A 20 0.40 -15.68 -5.68
CA ALA A 20 0.26 -14.99 -4.43
C ALA A 20 1.70 -14.74 -4.00
N ARG A 21 2.23 -13.58 -4.44
CA ARG A 21 3.54 -13.09 -4.12
C ARG A 21 3.65 -13.21 -2.61
N THR A 22 4.52 -14.10 -2.16
CA THR A 22 4.97 -14.21 -0.79
C THR A 22 5.72 -12.92 -0.45
N PHE A 23 4.98 -11.83 -0.17
CA PHE A 23 5.55 -10.58 0.31
C PHE A 23 6.03 -10.68 1.78
N ALA A 24 5.89 -11.83 2.43
CA ALA A 24 5.97 -11.95 3.88
C ALA A 24 7.18 -12.73 4.41
N GLN A 25 8.25 -12.92 3.63
CA GLN A 25 9.41 -13.73 4.09
C GLN A 25 10.62 -12.96 4.60
N ASN A 26 10.70 -11.65 4.31
CA ASN A 26 11.80 -10.80 4.81
C ASN A 26 11.24 -9.60 5.58
N ALA A 27 10.30 -9.82 6.50
CA ALA A 27 10.02 -8.79 7.50
C ALA A 27 11.26 -8.70 8.39
N PRO A 28 12.00 -7.57 8.42
CA PRO A 28 13.10 -7.41 9.36
C PRO A 28 12.53 -7.58 10.77
N THR A 29 13.05 -8.55 11.52
CA THR A 29 12.82 -8.64 12.97
C THR A 29 13.53 -7.46 13.62
N ALA A 30 12.85 -6.31 13.66
CA ALA A 30 13.34 -5.12 14.34
C ALA A 30 13.44 -5.42 15.85
N SER A 31 14.61 -5.90 16.28
CA SER A 31 15.01 -5.96 17.68
C SER A 31 15.76 -4.68 18.03
N GLN A 32 15.03 -3.57 17.96
CA GLN A 32 15.36 -2.30 18.61
C GLN A 32 14.14 -2.02 19.51
N ALA A 33 14.34 -1.41 20.70
CA ALA A 33 13.29 -1.14 21.69
C ALA A 33 11.92 -0.97 21.02
N ALA A 34 11.02 -1.95 21.22
CA ALA A 34 9.96 -2.26 20.26
C ALA A 34 9.23 -0.99 19.80
N ALA A 35 9.47 -0.58 18.55
CA ALA A 35 8.84 0.59 17.97
C ALA A 35 7.32 0.48 18.14
N THR A 36 6.68 1.56 18.56
CA THR A 36 5.22 1.53 18.72
C THR A 36 4.56 1.31 17.35
N LEU A 37 3.31 0.83 17.35
CA LEU A 37 2.56 0.67 16.10
C LEU A 37 2.43 2.01 15.35
N ASP A 38 2.22 3.10 16.08
CA ASP A 38 2.12 4.45 15.50
C ASP A 38 3.46 4.93 14.92
N GLU A 39 4.57 4.70 15.63
CA GLU A 39 5.91 4.99 15.11
C GLU A 39 6.22 4.17 13.85
N THR A 40 5.86 2.89 13.85
CA THR A 40 6.02 2.02 12.67
C THR A 40 5.20 2.52 11.50
N ALA A 41 3.94 2.91 11.72
CA ALA A 41 3.08 3.44 10.67
C ALA A 41 3.65 4.75 10.09
N ARG A 42 4.13 5.66 10.94
CA ARG A 42 4.79 6.90 10.51
C ARG A 42 6.05 6.61 9.70
N PHE A 43 6.91 5.70 10.18
CA PHE A 43 8.12 5.30 9.47
C PHE A 43 7.82 4.73 8.07
N LEU A 44 6.84 3.82 7.96
CA LEU A 44 6.47 3.20 6.69
C LEU A 44 5.86 4.21 5.70
N THR A 45 5.18 5.23 6.21
CA THR A 45 4.55 6.27 5.39
C THR A 45 5.50 7.41 5.03
N GLY A 46 6.77 7.36 5.47
CA GLY A 46 7.75 8.40 5.20
C GLY A 46 7.60 9.64 6.09
N MET A 47 6.85 9.53 7.19
CA MET A 47 6.74 10.59 8.18
C MET A 47 7.94 10.57 9.13
N PRO A 48 8.41 11.73 9.62
CA PRO A 48 9.48 11.78 10.61
C PRO A 48 9.07 11.09 11.91
N VAL A 49 10.03 10.39 12.53
CA VAL A 49 9.87 9.66 13.80
C VAL A 49 11.01 10.03 14.74
N THR A 50 10.77 9.94 16.05
CA THR A 50 11.72 10.37 17.10
C THR A 50 12.02 9.26 18.11
N GLY A 51 11.87 7.99 17.71
CA GLY A 51 11.99 6.83 18.58
C GLY A 51 13.03 5.81 18.10
N ALA A 52 12.76 4.53 18.34
CA ALA A 52 13.65 3.43 17.96
C ALA A 52 13.93 3.36 16.45
N LEU A 53 13.06 3.92 15.60
CA LEU A 53 13.24 3.92 14.15
C LEU A 53 13.89 5.20 13.59
N GLU A 54 14.12 6.22 14.43
CA GLU A 54 14.72 7.50 14.00
C GLU A 54 16.08 7.34 13.30
N PRO A 55 17.02 6.49 13.76
CA PRO A 55 18.28 6.29 13.06
C PRO A 55 18.10 5.77 11.62
N LEU A 56 17.06 4.97 11.36
CA LEU A 56 16.78 4.42 10.03
C LEU A 56 16.24 5.47 9.05
N THR A 57 15.73 6.61 9.54
CA THR A 57 15.29 7.71 8.67
C THR A 57 16.43 8.46 7.99
N HIS A 58 17.67 8.25 8.44
CA HIS A 58 18.86 8.84 7.85
C HIS A 58 19.39 8.04 6.65
N ASP A 59 18.84 6.84 6.39
CA ASP A 59 19.17 6.06 5.21
C ASP A 59 18.70 6.81 3.93
N PRO A 60 19.59 7.04 2.94
CA PRO A 60 19.22 7.71 1.70
C PRO A 60 18.04 7.06 0.96
N ALA A 61 17.94 5.73 0.96
CA ALA A 61 16.85 5.02 0.30
C ALA A 61 15.51 5.28 1.03
N TRP A 62 15.54 5.42 2.36
CA TRP A 62 14.34 5.81 3.11
C TRP A 62 13.95 7.27 2.81
N GLN A 63 14.93 8.18 2.71
CA GLN A 63 14.67 9.59 2.40
C GLN A 63 14.05 9.76 1.00
N GLU A 64 14.54 9.02 0.01
CA GLU A 64 13.94 8.97 -1.34
C GLU A 64 12.49 8.45 -1.29
N HIS A 65 12.23 7.38 -0.54
CA HIS A 65 10.87 6.86 -0.32
C HIS A 65 9.96 7.90 0.36
N ALA A 66 10.44 8.56 1.42
CA ALA A 66 9.70 9.58 2.14
C ALA A 66 9.34 10.77 1.25
N GLN A 67 10.29 11.22 0.42
CA GLN A 67 10.05 12.27 -0.56
C GLN A 67 8.98 11.83 -1.59
N ALA A 68 9.11 10.64 -2.17
CA ALA A 68 8.16 10.13 -3.15
C ALA A 68 6.74 10.00 -2.57
N MET A 69 6.61 9.52 -1.33
CA MET A 69 5.34 9.47 -0.60
C MET A 69 4.75 10.87 -0.39
N ASN A 70 5.57 11.84 0.02
CA ASN A 70 5.12 13.22 0.23
C ASN A 70 4.64 13.88 -1.08
N GLU A 71 5.34 13.67 -2.19
CA GLU A 71 4.93 14.15 -3.51
C GLU A 71 3.60 13.51 -3.96
N ALA A 72 3.48 12.19 -3.81
CA ALA A 72 2.25 11.47 -4.15
C ALA A 72 1.06 11.94 -3.31
N TRP A 73 1.25 12.14 -2.00
CA TRP A 73 0.21 12.64 -1.11
C TRP A 73 -0.19 14.07 -1.45
N THR A 74 0.78 14.96 -1.72
CA THR A 74 0.51 16.35 -2.13
C THR A 74 -0.35 16.38 -3.39
N LYS A 75 -0.01 15.57 -4.40
CA LYS A 75 -0.82 15.45 -5.62
C LYS A 75 -2.24 14.96 -5.32
N LYS A 76 -2.39 13.90 -4.51
CA LYS A 76 -3.68 13.35 -4.10
C LYS A 76 -4.53 14.39 -3.36
N GLU A 77 -3.93 15.10 -2.42
CA GLU A 77 -4.56 16.16 -1.64
C GLU A 77 -5.12 17.23 -2.56
N HIS A 78 -4.30 17.80 -3.45
CA HIS A 78 -4.74 18.86 -4.36
C HIS A 78 -5.78 18.39 -5.39
N GLN A 79 -5.60 17.21 -5.96
CA GLN A 79 -6.42 16.76 -7.09
C GLN A 79 -7.73 16.10 -6.66
N GLN A 80 -7.79 15.52 -5.46
CA GLN A 80 -8.92 14.68 -5.08
C GLN A 80 -9.53 15.11 -3.75
N ILE A 81 -8.72 15.32 -2.71
CA ILE A 81 -9.26 15.57 -1.37
C ILE A 81 -9.71 17.03 -1.22
N TRP A 82 -8.92 17.98 -1.71
CA TRP A 82 -9.22 19.41 -1.60
C TRP A 82 -10.54 19.79 -2.27
N PRO A 83 -10.85 19.39 -3.52
CA PRO A 83 -12.14 19.69 -4.14
C PRO A 83 -13.32 19.10 -3.36
N ILE A 84 -13.17 17.90 -2.79
CA ILE A 84 -14.20 17.27 -1.96
C ILE A 84 -14.42 18.10 -0.69
N ARG A 85 -13.35 18.54 0.00
CA ARG A 85 -13.50 19.39 1.19
C ARG A 85 -14.18 20.72 0.86
N GLN A 86 -13.83 21.36 -0.26
CA GLN A 86 -14.48 22.59 -0.69
C GLN A 86 -15.97 22.38 -0.97
N TRP A 87 -16.31 21.28 -1.66
CA TRP A 87 -17.70 20.92 -1.88
C TRP A 87 -18.44 20.65 -0.56
N MET A 88 -17.85 19.90 0.36
CA MET A 88 -18.45 19.63 1.67
C MET A 88 -18.68 20.91 2.47
N GLN A 89 -17.72 21.83 2.50
CA GLN A 89 -17.88 23.13 3.18
C GLN A 89 -19.05 23.94 2.61
N ALA A 90 -19.30 23.85 1.30
CA ALA A 90 -20.38 24.57 0.66
C ALA A 90 -21.75 23.86 0.73
N ASN A 91 -21.78 22.53 0.86
CA ASN A 91 -22.99 21.73 0.62
C ASN A 91 -23.38 20.76 1.75
N ALA A 92 -22.50 20.50 2.70
CA ALA A 92 -22.74 19.63 3.85
C ALA A 92 -22.42 20.39 5.15
N PRO A 93 -23.19 21.44 5.48
CA PRO A 93 -23.05 22.11 6.77
C PRO A 93 -23.32 21.12 7.91
N GLN A 94 -22.57 21.30 9.00
CA GLN A 94 -22.58 20.46 10.21
C GLN A 94 -24.00 20.30 10.80
#